data_AF-A0A2E5G3J3-F1
#
_entry.id   AF-A0A2E5G3J3-F1
#
_cell.length_a   1.000
_cell.length_b   1.000
_cell.length_c   1.000
_cell.angle_alpha   90.00
_cell.angle_beta   90.00
_cell.angle_gamma   90.00
#
_symmetry.space_group_name_H-M   'P 1'
#
loop_
_entity.id
_entity.type
_entity.pdbx_description
1 polymer ?
#
loop_
_entity_poly.entity_id
_entity_poly.type
_entity_poly.pdbx_seq_one_letter_code
_entity_poly.pdbx_strand_id
1 'polypeptide(L)'
;MSAADSQNKMITEAEIEQFDRDGVVTFNGPFTGCHIKTLGRIFDRVDEWDDYSRFEPELLEIFQHPFCEEVARRVLRANEVEFMGGGCGRGSRE
;
A
#
# COMPACT_ATOMS: atom_id res chain seq x y z
N MET A 1 -26.81 13.47 5.57
CA MET A 1 -25.70 13.20 4.62
C MET A 1 -24.78 14.41 4.65
N SER A 2 -23.70 14.37 5.44
CA SER A 2 -22.77 15.51 5.55
C SER A 2 -21.46 15.13 4.85
N ALA A 3 -21.16 15.86 3.80
CA ALA A 3 -19.99 15.72 2.93
C ALA A 3 -18.79 16.47 3.53
N ALA A 4 -18.32 16.05 4.71
CA ALA A 4 -17.37 16.83 5.50
C ALA A 4 -16.26 16.01 6.19
N ASP A 5 -15.79 14.90 5.60
CA ASP A 5 -14.75 14.10 6.28
C ASP A 5 -13.82 13.29 5.34
N SER A 6 -13.50 13.87 4.18
CA SER A 6 -12.61 13.23 3.18
C SER A 6 -11.27 13.94 3.01
N GLN A 7 -10.85 14.74 3.99
CA GLN A 7 -9.52 15.35 3.98
C GLN A 7 -8.64 14.70 5.05
N ASN A 8 -7.72 13.84 4.59
CA ASN A 8 -6.55 13.38 5.34
C ASN A 8 -6.81 12.46 6.55
N LYS A 9 -7.39 11.27 6.32
CA LYS A 9 -7.59 10.25 7.37
C LYS A 9 -6.29 9.51 7.71
N MET A 10 -5.40 10.19 8.41
CA MET A 10 -4.28 9.57 9.12
C MET A 10 -4.79 8.44 10.04
N ILE A 11 -4.07 7.31 10.13
CA ILE A 11 -4.44 6.20 11.01
C ILE A 11 -4.49 6.66 12.48
N THR A 12 -5.52 6.24 13.20
CA THR A 12 -5.78 6.60 14.60
C THR A 12 -5.00 5.72 15.58
N GLU A 13 -4.81 6.19 16.81
CA GLU A 13 -4.16 5.39 17.87
C GLU A 13 -4.92 4.09 18.16
N ALA A 14 -6.25 4.11 18.11
CA ALA A 14 -7.07 2.92 18.30
C ALA A 14 -6.85 1.86 17.19
N GLU A 15 -6.60 2.30 15.96
CA GLU A 15 -6.27 1.43 14.82
C GLU A 15 -4.83 0.88 14.94
N ILE A 16 -3.89 1.66 15.50
CA ILE A 16 -2.54 1.17 15.81
C ILE A 16 -2.59 0.11 16.91
N GLU A 17 -3.32 0.37 18.00
CA GLU A 17 -3.53 -0.61 19.07
C GLU A 17 -4.23 -1.88 18.56
N GLN A 18 -5.15 -1.76 17.60
CA GLN A 18 -5.76 -2.91 16.95
C GLN A 18 -4.71 -3.74 16.21
N PHE A 19 -3.83 -3.11 15.44
CA PHE A 19 -2.74 -3.83 14.77
C PHE A 19 -1.82 -4.54 15.77
N ASP A 20 -1.47 -3.89 16.88
CA ASP A 20 -0.62 -4.48 17.92
C ASP A 20 -1.25 -5.76 18.54
N ARG A 21 -2.59 -5.81 18.63
CA ARG A 21 -3.32 -6.98 19.16
C ARG A 21 -3.57 -8.06 18.13
N ASP A 22 -4.01 -7.68 16.93
CA ASP A 22 -4.57 -8.59 15.94
C ASP A 22 -3.58 -8.93 14.81
N GLY A 23 -2.46 -8.20 14.73
CA GLY A 23 -1.49 -8.28 13.63
C GLY A 23 -2.01 -7.71 12.30
N VAL A 24 -3.23 -7.15 12.28
CA VAL A 24 -3.89 -6.61 11.10
C VAL A 24 -4.85 -5.50 11.51
N VAL A 25 -4.97 -4.48 10.66
CA VAL A 25 -5.96 -3.40 10.82
C VAL A 25 -6.56 -3.04 9.47
N THR A 26 -7.84 -2.69 9.46
CA THR A 26 -8.56 -2.21 8.27
C THR A 26 -9.00 -0.78 8.51
N PHE A 27 -8.68 0.13 7.58
CA PHE A 27 -9.06 1.53 7.65
C PHE A 27 -9.52 2.03 6.27
N ASN A 28 -10.22 3.16 6.26
CA ASN A 28 -10.63 3.81 5.02
C ASN A 28 -9.51 4.76 4.54
N GLY A 29 -8.72 4.30 3.56
CA GLY A 29 -7.65 5.09 2.96
C GLY A 29 -8.14 6.15 1.97
N PRO A 30 -7.22 6.98 1.42
CA PRO A 30 -7.54 8.01 0.43
C PRO A 30 -7.84 7.44 -0.97
N PHE A 31 -7.88 6.11 -1.12
CA PHE A 31 -8.05 5.46 -2.41
C PHE A 31 -9.50 5.54 -2.87
N THR A 32 -9.70 6.18 -4.02
CA THR A 32 -11.03 6.33 -4.62
C THR A 32 -11.40 5.08 -5.42
N GLY A 33 -12.68 4.95 -5.77
CA GLY A 33 -13.12 3.93 -6.73
C GLY A 33 -12.43 4.03 -8.10
N CYS A 34 -11.89 5.20 -8.46
CA CYS A 34 -11.07 5.35 -9.67
C CYS A 34 -9.73 4.61 -9.53
N HIS A 35 -9.04 4.77 -8.40
CA HIS A 35 -7.80 4.05 -8.12
C HIS A 35 -8.03 2.54 -8.15
N ILE A 36 -9.11 2.06 -7.54
CA ILE A 36 -9.47 0.62 -7.54
C ILE A 36 -9.71 0.11 -8.98
N LYS A 37 -10.42 0.87 -9.82
CA LYS A 37 -10.63 0.50 -11.23
C LYS A 37 -9.33 0.50 -12.04
N THR A 38 -8.40 1.41 -11.75
CA THR A 38 -7.09 1.43 -12.39
C THR A 38 -6.28 0.20 -11.99
N LEU A 39 -6.23 -0.15 -10.70
CA LEU A 39 -5.60 -1.38 -10.23
C LEU A 39 -6.18 -2.61 -10.93
N GLY A 40 -7.51 -2.73 -10.99
CA GLY A 40 -8.18 -3.85 -11.67
C GLY A 40 -7.72 -4.00 -13.12
N ARG A 41 -7.69 -2.91 -13.89
CA ARG A 41 -7.22 -2.93 -15.28
C ARG A 41 -5.74 -3.31 -15.44
N ILE A 42 -4.91 -2.93 -14.48
CA ILE A 42 -3.48 -3.29 -14.49
C ILE A 42 -3.34 -4.78 -14.19
N PHE A 43 -3.99 -5.26 -13.12
CA PHE A 43 -3.95 -6.68 -12.75
C PHE A 43 -4.56 -7.60 -13.81
N ASP A 44 -5.59 -7.15 -14.53
CA ASP A 44 -6.17 -7.91 -15.67
C ASP A 44 -5.19 -8.10 -16.83
N ARG A 45 -4.13 -7.28 -16.92
CA ARG A 45 -3.12 -7.33 -18.00
C ARG A 45 -1.84 -8.05 -17.57
N VAL A 46 -1.66 -8.31 -16.28
CA VAL A 46 -0.48 -8.99 -15.75
C VAL A 46 -0.74 -10.49 -15.77
N ASP A 47 -0.30 -11.14 -16.86
CA ASP A 47 -0.45 -12.60 -17.03
C ASP A 47 0.50 -13.39 -16.11
N GLU A 48 1.68 -12.83 -15.78
CA GLU A 48 2.67 -13.45 -14.90
C GLU A 48 3.17 -12.45 -13.87
N TRP A 49 3.05 -12.81 -12.60
CA TRP A 49 3.52 -12.00 -11.47
C TRP A 49 5.06 -11.97 -11.35
N ASP A 50 5.78 -12.74 -12.17
CA ASP A 50 7.24 -12.88 -12.09
C ASP A 50 8.02 -11.69 -12.70
N ASP A 51 7.35 -10.75 -13.40
CA ASP A 51 8.00 -9.55 -13.94
C ASP A 51 7.57 -8.27 -13.20
N TYR A 52 7.71 -8.28 -11.87
CA TYR A 52 7.58 -7.09 -11.01
C TYR A 52 8.46 -5.91 -11.48
N SER A 53 9.48 -6.14 -12.31
CA SER A 53 10.31 -5.04 -12.85
C SER A 53 9.54 -4.11 -13.79
N ARG A 54 8.38 -4.54 -14.29
CA ARG A 54 7.50 -3.77 -15.17
C ARG A 54 6.35 -3.08 -14.45
N PHE A 55 6.39 -2.90 -13.13
CA PHE A 55 5.31 -2.18 -12.45
C PHE A 55 4.95 -0.93 -13.23
N GLU A 56 3.76 -0.96 -13.83
CA GLU A 56 3.20 0.14 -14.59
C GLU A 56 3.32 1.39 -13.71
N PRO A 57 3.78 2.54 -14.24
CA PRO A 57 3.98 3.74 -13.43
C PRO A 57 2.76 4.06 -12.53
N GLU A 58 1.57 3.81 -13.06
CA GLU A 58 0.27 3.97 -12.39
C GLU A 58 0.10 3.05 -11.16
N LEU A 59 0.72 1.87 -11.16
CA LEU A 59 0.69 0.93 -10.03
C LEU A 59 1.66 1.35 -8.93
N LEU A 60 2.84 1.85 -9.31
CA LEU A 60 3.81 2.40 -8.36
C LEU A 60 3.27 3.65 -7.67
N GLU A 61 2.55 4.52 -8.37
CA GLU A 61 1.90 5.70 -7.78
C GLU A 61 0.94 5.34 -6.65
N ILE A 62 0.28 4.18 -6.74
CA ILE A 62 -0.67 3.72 -5.72
C ILE A 62 0.06 3.04 -4.56
N PHE A 63 1.03 2.15 -4.84
CA PHE A 63 1.76 1.44 -3.80
C PHE A 63 2.72 2.35 -3.01
N GLN A 64 3.39 3.27 -3.69
CA GLN A 64 4.29 4.26 -3.08
C GLN A 64 3.56 5.56 -2.70
N HIS A 65 2.23 5.51 -2.57
CA HIS A 65 1.48 6.67 -2.14
C HIS A 65 1.95 7.09 -0.73
N PRO A 66 2.22 8.39 -0.45
CA PRO A 66 2.77 8.86 0.83
C PRO A 66 1.94 8.43 2.06
N PHE A 67 0.64 8.26 1.85
CA PHE A 67 -0.26 7.69 2.85
C PHE A 67 0.14 6.27 3.29
N CYS A 68 0.48 5.37 2.35
CA CYS A 68 0.90 4.00 2.67
C CYS A 68 2.20 4.00 3.48
N GLU A 69 3.16 4.84 3.07
CA GLU A 69 4.44 5.00 3.77
C GLU A 69 4.22 5.47 5.21
N GLU A 70 3.43 6.53 5.42
CA GLU A 70 3.14 7.06 6.75
C GLU A 70 2.39 6.07 7.64
N VAL A 71 1.41 5.33 7.08
CA VAL A 71 0.71 4.27 7.82
C VAL A 71 1.69 3.17 8.23
N ALA A 72 2.52 2.67 7.29
CA ALA A 72 3.49 1.63 7.57
C ALA A 72 4.51 2.08 8.63
N ARG A 73 5.02 3.30 8.52
CA ARG A 73 5.97 3.88 9.49
C ARG A 73 5.38 3.95 10.90
N ARG A 74 4.12 4.36 11.03
CA ARG A 74 3.41 4.42 12.33
C ARG A 74 3.15 3.04 12.92
N VAL A 75 2.55 2.16 12.12
CA VAL A 75 2.17 0.81 12.55
C VAL A 75 3.39 -0.02 12.93
N LEU A 76 4.48 0.10 12.17
CA LEU A 76 5.74 -0.63 12.43
C LEU A 76 6.67 0.10 13.41
N ARG A 77 6.31 1.33 13.84
CA ARG A 77 7.15 2.19 14.68
C ARG A 77 8.57 2.36 14.12
N ALA A 78 8.67 2.47 12.80
CA ALA A 78 9.92 2.56 12.08
C ALA A 78 10.29 4.03 11.80
N ASN A 79 11.58 4.29 11.55
CA ASN A 79 12.02 5.61 11.07
C ASN A 79 11.86 5.74 9.55
N GLU A 80 11.97 4.61 8.85
CA GLU A 80 11.94 4.50 7.39
C GLU A 80 11.31 3.16 7.01
N VAL A 81 10.63 3.11 5.87
CA VAL A 81 10.02 1.90 5.32
C VAL A 81 10.33 1.85 3.83
N GLU A 82 10.65 0.67 3.31
CA GLU A 82 10.90 0.47 1.90
C GLU A 82 9.84 -0.46 1.32
N PHE A 83 9.30 -0.09 0.16
CA PHE A 83 8.44 -0.98 -0.61
C PHE A 83 9.31 -2.04 -1.30
N MET A 84 9.29 -3.26 -0.77
CA MET A 84 9.89 -4.42 -1.44
C MET A 84 8.89 -5.06 -2.41
N GLY A 85 8.99 -4.69 -3.69
CA GLY A 85 8.36 -5.44 -4.78
C GLY A 85 9.04 -6.80 -4.93
N GLY A 86 8.26 -7.87 -5.12
CA GLY A 86 8.70 -9.27 -5.13
C GLY A 86 9.98 -9.53 -5.94
N GLY A 87 11.10 -9.48 -5.25
CA GLY A 87 12.42 -9.82 -5.76
C GLY A 87 13.19 -10.53 -4.66
N CYS A 88 12.63 -11.60 -4.10
CA CYS A 88 13.44 -12.53 -3.32
C CYS A 88 14.53 -13.06 -4.26
N GLY A 89 15.75 -12.59 -4.03
CA GLY A 89 16.99 -12.81 -4.77
C GLY A 89 16.97 -13.86 -5.88
N ARG A 90 17.33 -13.43 -7.11
CA ARG A 90 18.25 -14.27 -7.87
C ARG A 90 19.49 -14.41 -7.00
N GLY A 91 19.64 -15.57 -6.37
CA GLY A 91 20.88 -15.94 -5.70
C GLY A 91 22.04 -15.59 -6.61
N SER A 92 22.98 -14.81 -6.08
CA SER A 92 24.29 -14.61 -6.67
C SER A 92 24.82 -15.98 -7.09
N ARG A 93 24.88 -16.21 -8.39
CA ARG A 93 25.55 -17.39 -8.94
C ARG A 93 27.03 -17.09 -8.79
N GLU A 94 27.65 -17.69 -7.78
CA GLU A 94 29.10 -17.86 -7.70
C GLU A 94 29.62 -18.67 -8.90
#